data_AF-A0A2G1BPU4-F1
#
_entry.id   AF-A0A2G1BPU4-F1
#
_cell.length_a   1.000
_cell.length_b   1.000
_cell.length_c   1.000
_cell.angle_alpha   90.00
_cell.angle_beta   90.00
_cell.angle_gamma   90.00
#
_symmetry.space_group_name_H-M   'P 1'
#
loop_
_entity.id
_entity.type
_entity.pdbx_description
1 polymer ?
#
loop_
_entity_poly.entity_id
_entity_poly.type
_entity_poly.pdbx_seq_one_letter_code
_entity_poly.pdbx_strand_id
1 'polypeptide(L)'
;AISNIEIDFSAQRSFLKEQFKAMHLLAEETDASFIGAVKAQEVKQLKGLENLESRLLRAQKRKLSDHVQRLVDLQNEVFPMQSLQERNTNFSQFYLEFGEQLIPELVNALEPLGGEFTVVT
;
A
#
# COMPACT_ATOMS: atom_id res chain seq x y z
N ALA A 1 2.91 -12.89 -2.76
CA ALA A 1 1.58 -12.78 -2.15
C ALA A 1 1.39 -11.38 -1.58
N ILE A 2 0.49 -10.58 -2.16
CA ILE A 2 0.08 -9.29 -1.60
C ILE A 2 -0.58 -9.62 -0.25
N SER A 3 -0.16 -8.93 0.81
CA SER A 3 -0.49 -9.24 2.20
C SER A 3 -2.00 -9.21 2.46
N ASN A 4 -2.67 -10.37 2.45
CA ASN A 4 -4.09 -10.57 2.78
C ASN A 4 -4.41 -10.51 4.28
N ILE A 5 -3.58 -9.83 5.08
CA ILE A 5 -3.82 -9.70 6.51
C ILE A 5 -4.81 -8.55 6.70
N GLU A 6 -6.03 -8.90 7.09
CA GLU A 6 -7.04 -7.95 7.54
C GLU A 6 -6.64 -7.45 8.93
N ILE A 7 -6.28 -6.17 9.02
CA ILE A 7 -5.92 -5.52 10.28
C ILE A 7 -7.14 -4.75 10.77
N ASP A 8 -7.86 -5.34 11.73
CA ASP A 8 -8.97 -4.69 12.43
C ASP A 8 -8.92 -5.06 13.92
N PHE A 9 -8.84 -4.04 14.79
CA PHE A 9 -8.87 -4.20 16.24
C PHE A 9 -10.24 -3.86 16.86
N SER A 10 -11.31 -3.83 16.07
CA SER A 10 -12.68 -3.58 16.54
C SER A 10 -13.11 -4.52 17.66
N ALA A 11 -12.89 -5.83 17.50
CA ALA A 11 -13.25 -6.85 18.48
C ALA A 11 -12.51 -6.63 19.82
N GLN A 12 -11.21 -6.36 19.77
CA GLN A 12 -10.36 -6.11 20.95
C GLN A 12 -10.79 -4.83 21.66
N ARG A 13 -11.15 -3.77 20.92
CA ARG A 13 -11.69 -2.52 21.48
C ARG A 13 -13.03 -2.75 22.18
N SER A 14 -13.93 -3.51 21.58
CA SER A 14 -15.23 -3.84 22.16
C SER A 14 -15.06 -4.65 23.45
N PHE A 15 -14.23 -5.70 23.42
CA PHE A 15 -13.93 -6.51 24.59
C PHE A 15 -13.28 -5.69 25.73
N LEU A 16 -12.37 -4.79 25.40
CA LEU A 16 -11.75 -3.90 26.39
C LEU A 16 -12.79 -2.98 27.06
N LYS A 17 -13.69 -2.37 26.27
CA LYS A 17 -14.79 -1.56 26.82
C LYS A 17 -15.69 -2.36 27.75
N GLU A 18 -16.01 -3.60 27.40
CA GLU A 18 -16.82 -4.47 28.26
C GLU A 18 -16.12 -4.80 29.58
N GLN A 19 -14.81 -5.08 29.56
CA GLN A 19 -14.04 -5.27 30.79
C GLN A 19 -14.08 -4.04 31.70
N PHE A 20 -13.96 -2.83 31.14
CA PHE A 20 -14.00 -1.60 31.91
C PHE A 20 -15.37 -1.31 32.52
N LYS A 21 -16.48 -1.79 31.94
CA LYS A 21 -17.82 -1.66 32.55
C LYS A 21 -17.87 -2.26 33.96
N ALA A 22 -17.29 -3.45 34.15
CA ALA A 22 -17.24 -4.09 35.47
C ALA A 22 -16.38 -3.28 36.46
N MET A 23 -15.29 -2.68 35.99
CA MET A 23 -14.44 -1.83 36.83
C MET A 23 -15.09 -0.49 37.18
N HIS A 24 -15.90 0.08 36.28
CA HIS A 24 -16.67 1.29 36.56
C HIS A 24 -17.73 1.07 37.62
N LEU A 25 -18.47 -0.05 37.57
CA LEU A 25 -19.45 -0.41 38.60
C LEU A 25 -18.81 -0.54 39.98
N LEU A 26 -17.67 -1.23 40.08
CA LEU A 26 -16.90 -1.32 41.31
C LEU A 26 -16.36 0.04 41.76
N ALA A 27 -16.01 0.90 40.81
CA ALA A 27 -15.50 2.22 41.13
C ALA A 27 -16.58 3.16 41.68
N GLU A 28 -17.82 3.04 41.21
CA GLU A 28 -18.98 3.77 41.73
C GLU A 28 -19.30 3.42 43.19
N GLU A 29 -18.99 2.20 43.63
CA GLU A 29 -19.12 1.77 45.03
C GLU A 29 -17.97 2.26 45.93
N THR A 30 -16.95 2.91 45.35
CA THR A 30 -15.73 3.38 46.04
C THR A 30 -15.54 4.90 45.89
N ASP A 31 -14.38 5.44 46.29
CA ASP A 31 -14.09 6.87 46.20
C ASP A 31 -14.13 7.40 44.75
N ALA A 32 -14.67 8.59 44.57
CA ALA A 32 -14.67 9.36 43.32
C ALA A 32 -13.28 9.49 42.67
N SER A 33 -12.20 9.46 43.46
CA SER A 33 -10.83 9.45 42.94
C SER A 33 -10.51 8.19 42.10
N PHE A 34 -11.08 7.04 42.45
CA PHE A 34 -10.88 5.77 41.75
C PHE A 34 -11.64 5.72 40.43
N ILE A 35 -12.84 6.31 40.34
CA ILE A 35 -13.60 6.49 39.09
C ILE A 35 -12.76 7.22 38.03
N GLY A 36 -12.09 8.31 38.44
CA GLY A 36 -11.19 9.06 37.57
C GLY A 36 -10.02 8.22 37.06
N ALA A 37 -9.43 7.38 37.92
CA ALA A 37 -8.33 6.50 37.58
C ALA A 37 -8.75 5.40 36.58
N VAL A 38 -9.91 4.77 36.79
CA VAL A 38 -10.45 3.73 35.89
C VAL A 38 -10.73 4.31 34.51
N LYS A 39 -11.39 5.47 34.45
CA LYS A 39 -11.67 6.16 33.19
C LYS A 39 -10.40 6.58 32.44
N ALA A 40 -9.41 7.11 33.16
CA ALA A 40 -8.13 7.48 32.55
C ALA A 40 -7.42 6.26 31.94
N GLN A 41 -7.47 5.11 32.63
CA GLN A 41 -6.86 3.87 32.15
C GLN A 41 -7.60 3.29 30.94
N GLU A 42 -8.94 3.32 30.93
CA GLU A 42 -9.74 2.91 29.77
C GLU A 42 -9.35 3.69 28.51
N VAL A 43 -9.33 5.02 28.61
CA VAL A 43 -8.98 5.91 27.49
C VAL A 43 -7.55 5.65 27.02
N LYS A 44 -6.61 5.48 27.95
CA LYS A 44 -5.19 5.21 27.61
C LYS A 44 -5.04 3.90 26.84
N GLN A 45 -5.76 2.85 27.25
CA GLN A 45 -5.68 1.54 26.60
C GLN A 45 -6.36 1.53 25.22
N LEU A 46 -7.54 2.16 25.08
CA LEU A 46 -8.20 2.32 23.79
C LEU A 46 -7.33 3.06 22.79
N LYS A 47 -6.74 4.19 23.21
CA LYS A 47 -5.80 4.95 22.39
C LYS A 47 -4.53 4.16 22.06
N GLY A 48 -4.09 3.29 22.97
CA GLY A 48 -3.01 2.34 22.73
C GLY A 48 -3.31 1.40 21.56
N LEU A 49 -4.50 0.80 21.54
CA LEU A 49 -4.95 -0.08 20.47
C LEU A 49 -5.07 0.65 19.12
N GLU A 50 -5.65 1.85 19.10
CA GLU A 50 -5.75 2.68 17.89
C GLU A 50 -4.37 3.01 17.29
N ASN A 51 -3.40 3.36 18.15
CA ASN A 51 -2.05 3.64 17.70
C ASN A 51 -1.35 2.40 17.14
N LEU A 52 -1.57 1.23 17.74
CA LEU A 52 -1.02 -0.04 17.24
C LEU A 52 -1.61 -0.42 15.88
N GLU A 53 -2.94 -0.33 15.75
CA GLU A 53 -3.66 -0.54 14.49
C GLU A 53 -3.12 0.38 13.39
N SER A 54 -3.00 1.68 13.66
CA SER A 54 -2.44 2.65 12.71
C SER A 54 -1.00 2.33 12.30
N ARG A 55 -0.16 1.90 13.25
CA ARG A 55 1.24 1.51 12.97
C ARG A 55 1.31 0.27 12.08
N LEU A 56 0.47 -0.73 12.32
CA LEU A 56 0.39 -1.94 11.50
C LEU A 56 -0.07 -1.62 10.07
N LEU A 57 -1.13 -0.80 9.93
CA LEU A 57 -1.61 -0.34 8.62
C LEU A 57 -0.53 0.43 7.85
N ARG A 58 0.22 1.33 8.52
CA ARG A 58 1.34 2.04 7.90
C ARG A 58 2.46 1.08 7.47
N ALA A 59 2.79 0.08 8.28
CA ALA A 59 3.80 -0.91 7.95
C ALA A 59 3.40 -1.75 6.73
N GLN A 60 2.12 -2.16 6.65
CA GLN A 60 1.59 -2.87 5.49
C GLN A 60 1.64 -2.01 4.22
N LYS A 61 1.25 -0.72 4.31
CA LYS A 61 1.35 0.22 3.19
C LYS A 61 2.79 0.38 2.70
N ARG A 62 3.78 0.50 3.60
CA ARG A 62 5.20 0.56 3.23
C ARG A 62 5.70 -0.73 2.59
N LYS A 63 5.29 -1.89 3.13
CA LYS A 63 5.66 -3.18 2.51
C LYS A 63 5.11 -3.30 1.09
N LEU A 64 3.96 -2.69 0.82
CA LEU A 64 3.33 -2.69 -0.49
C LEU A 64 3.82 -1.55 -1.39
N SER A 65 4.37 -0.45 -0.85
CA SER A 65 4.79 0.70 -1.65
C SER A 65 5.84 0.30 -2.68
N ASP A 66 6.80 -0.53 -2.31
CA ASP A 66 7.87 -0.94 -3.22
C ASP A 66 7.36 -1.85 -4.35
N HIS A 67 6.31 -2.63 -4.08
CA HIS A 67 5.65 -3.43 -5.10
C HIS A 67 4.80 -2.58 -6.03
N VAL A 68 4.05 -1.62 -5.47
CA VAL A 68 3.23 -0.69 -6.24
C VAL A 68 4.11 0.22 -7.09
N GLN A 69 5.22 0.73 -6.53
CA GLN A 69 6.15 1.59 -7.25
C GLN A 69 6.76 0.85 -8.44
N ARG A 70 7.27 -0.37 -8.25
CA ARG A 70 7.78 -1.19 -9.36
C ARG A 70 6.74 -1.46 -10.44
N LEU A 71 5.48 -1.64 -10.07
CA LEU A 71 4.39 -1.82 -11.04
C LEU A 71 4.14 -0.53 -11.82
N VAL A 72 4.14 0.62 -11.15
CA VAL A 72 3.99 1.95 -11.76
C VAL A 72 5.18 2.27 -12.68
N ASP A 73 6.40 1.94 -12.27
CA ASP A 73 7.61 2.15 -13.08
C ASP A 73 7.53 1.33 -14.36
N LEU A 74 7.23 0.02 -14.25
CA LEU A 74 7.03 -0.85 -15.40
C LEU A 74 5.88 -0.37 -16.31
N GLN A 75 4.77 0.10 -15.73
CA GLN A 75 3.67 0.67 -16.49
C GLN A 75 4.13 1.90 -17.27
N ASN A 76 4.91 2.79 -16.67
CA ASN A 76 5.37 4.01 -17.33
C ASN A 76 6.41 3.76 -18.42
N GLU A 77 7.20 2.69 -18.31
CA GLU A 77 8.15 2.27 -19.35
C GLU A 77 7.42 1.79 -20.62
N VAL A 78 6.35 1.00 -20.47
CA VAL A 78 5.61 0.40 -21.59
C VAL A 78 4.46 1.30 -22.07
N PHE A 79 3.80 2.00 -21.15
CA PHE A 79 2.64 2.87 -21.39
C PHE A 79 2.84 4.27 -20.79
N PRO A 80 3.85 5.03 -21.24
CA PRO A 80 4.11 6.38 -20.75
C PRO A 80 2.86 7.26 -20.94
N MET A 81 2.52 8.04 -19.91
CA MET A 81 1.31 8.88 -19.91
C MET A 81 0.01 8.11 -20.23
N GLN A 82 -0.05 6.82 -19.86
CA GLN A 82 -1.20 5.92 -20.16
C GLN A 82 -1.48 5.75 -21.65
N SER A 83 -0.47 5.97 -22.51
CA SER A 83 -0.55 5.79 -23.96
C SER A 83 0.62 4.94 -24.43
N LEU A 84 0.54 4.42 -25.66
CA LEU A 84 1.59 3.59 -26.25
C LEU A 84 2.93 4.33 -26.27
N GLN A 85 4.01 3.60 -25.96
CA GLN A 85 5.38 4.12 -25.98
C GLN A 85 5.71 4.81 -27.30
N GLU A 86 5.37 4.20 -28.44
CA GLU A 86 5.62 4.73 -29.79
C GLU A 86 4.99 6.11 -30.04
N ARG A 87 3.94 6.48 -29.30
CA ARG A 87 3.23 7.77 -29.48
C ARG A 87 3.87 8.90 -28.69
N ASN A 88 4.68 8.58 -27.69
CA ASN A 88 5.22 9.53 -26.73
C ASN A 88 6.75 9.60 -26.75
N THR A 89 7.41 8.49 -27.02
CA THR A 89 8.87 8.38 -26.95
C THR A 89 9.50 8.75 -28.28
N ASN A 90 10.54 9.59 -28.24
CA ASN A 90 11.26 10.00 -29.44
C ASN A 90 12.29 8.95 -29.84
N PHE A 91 12.35 8.62 -31.14
CA PHE A 91 13.34 7.70 -31.72
C PHE A 91 14.79 7.98 -31.28
N SER A 92 15.18 9.25 -31.15
CA SER A 92 16.55 9.62 -30.77
C SER A 92 16.98 9.08 -29.41
N GLN A 93 16.05 8.88 -28.47
CA GLN A 93 16.37 8.29 -27.17
C GLN A 93 16.88 6.86 -27.32
N PHE A 94 16.18 6.05 -28.13
CA PHE A 94 16.61 4.69 -28.43
C PHE A 94 17.90 4.67 -29.27
N TYR A 95 18.03 5.57 -30.24
CA TYR A 95 19.22 5.61 -31.09
C TYR A 95 20.48 6.00 -30.30
N LEU A 96 20.36 6.81 -29.25
CA LEU A 96 21.47 7.13 -28.35
C LEU A 96 21.96 5.89 -27.57
N GLU A 97 21.06 4.97 -27.24
CA GLU A 97 21.38 3.78 -26.44
C GLU A 97 21.82 2.59 -27.32
N PHE A 98 21.08 2.30 -28.39
CA PHE A 98 21.28 1.14 -29.25
C PHE A 98 22.06 1.43 -30.54
N GLY A 99 22.26 2.71 -30.87
CA GLY A 99 23.03 3.12 -32.04
C GLY A 99 22.51 2.56 -33.36
N GLU A 100 23.45 2.23 -34.26
CA GLU A 100 23.14 1.72 -35.60
C GLU A 100 22.43 0.35 -35.61
N GLN A 101 22.45 -0.39 -34.49
CA GLN A 101 21.83 -1.71 -34.38
C GLN A 101 20.30 -1.64 -34.20
N LEU A 102 19.78 -0.49 -33.76
CA LEU A 102 18.37 -0.32 -33.46
C LEU A 102 17.45 -0.65 -34.66
N ILE A 103 17.73 -0.06 -35.82
CA ILE A 103 16.86 -0.23 -37.00
C ILE A 103 16.90 -1.68 -37.52
N PRO A 104 18.07 -2.31 -37.73
CA PRO A 104 18.13 -3.72 -38.10
C PRO A 104 17.34 -4.65 -37.17
N GLU A 105 17.45 -4.45 -35.85
CA GLU A 105 16.74 -5.27 -34.86
C GLU A 105 15.23 -5.07 -34.92
N LEU A 106 14.76 -3.82 -35.02
CA LEU A 106 13.34 -3.53 -35.18
C LEU A 106 12.77 -4.14 -36.46
N VAL A 107 13.49 -4.06 -37.58
CA VAL A 107 13.04 -4.66 -38.86
C VAL A 107 12.95 -6.18 -38.77
N ASN A 108 13.85 -6.82 -38.02
CA ASN A 108 13.83 -8.27 -37.82
C ASN A 108 12.72 -8.71 -36.84
N ALA A 109 12.38 -7.88 -35.86
CA ALA A 109 11.43 -8.23 -34.80
C ALA A 109 9.97 -7.87 -35.13
N LEU A 110 9.73 -6.79 -35.88
CA LEU A 110 8.38 -6.30 -36.15
C LEU A 110 7.71 -7.08 -37.28
N GLU A 111 6.49 -7.58 -37.02
CA GLU A 111 5.62 -8.18 -38.04
C GLU A 111 4.49 -7.20 -38.43
N PRO A 112 4.56 -6.52 -39.59
CA PRO A 112 3.70 -5.37 -39.91
C PRO A 112 2.19 -5.66 -39.94
N LEU A 113 1.79 -6.93 -40.07
CA LEU A 113 0.40 -7.37 -40.17
C LEU A 113 -0.01 -8.36 -39.07
N GLY A 114 0.81 -8.55 -38.05
CA GLY A 114 0.52 -9.48 -36.94
C GLY A 114 -0.65 -9.02 -36.07
N GLY A 115 -0.88 -7.71 -35.96
CA GLY A 115 -1.98 -7.13 -35.16
C GLY A 115 -1.82 -7.27 -33.63
N GLU A 116 -0.68 -7.81 -33.18
CA GLU A 116 -0.33 -8.01 -31.78
C GLU A 116 0.73 -7.01 -31.31
N PHE A 117 0.82 -6.80 -30.00
CA PHE A 117 1.91 -6.01 -29.43
C PHE A 117 3.23 -6.76 -29.58
N THR A 118 4.23 -6.11 -30.17
CA THR A 118 5.60 -6.61 -30.23
C THR A 118 6.42 -6.00 -29.10
N VAL A 119 7.12 -6.84 -28.34
CA VAL A 119 8.08 -6.40 -27.31
C VAL A 119 9.48 -6.77 -27.80
N VAL A 120 10.36 -5.77 -27.86
CA VAL A 120 11.77 -5.93 -28.27
C VAL A 120 12.63 -5.61 -27.05
N THR A 121 13.57 -6.50 -26.71
CA THR A 121 14.41 -6.46 -25.50
C THR A 121 15.87 -6.63 -25.83
#